data_AF-A0A1J7GQ20-F1
#
_entry.id   AF-A0A1J7GQ20-F1
#
_cell.length_a   1.000
_cell.length_b   1.000
_cell.length_c   1.000
_cell.angle_alpha   90.00
_cell.angle_beta   90.00
_cell.angle_gamma   90.00
#
_symmetry.space_group_name_H-M   'P 1'
#
loop_
_entity.id
_entity.type
_entity.pdbx_description
1 polymer ?
#
loop_
_entity_poly.entity_id
_entity_poly.type
_entity_poly.pdbx_seq_one_letter_code
_entity_poly.pdbx_strand_id
1 'polypeptide(L)'
;MLPFGRFYGLESWVDINPEPSRSLMKGMEMNDSRSKSERKSMEACKSHRDAERRRRQRINDHLTTLRSLLPNNTLKSDKASLLAEVVQHVKQLRKQADDVAHGDSYCSGNSEPCSVSSPAEDVEPWPFPGVFDEATVSYCDGEPNRMKVTLCCEDRPGLNQDLIQAIRSVRAKAVHAEMTTIGGRTKNVVVIQWDTKEEVGALERALKAVIENRAFMDPWMGRVVVGQKRARDCYGSFVEVD
;
A
#
# COMPACT_ATOMS: atom_id res chain seq x y z
N MET A 1 -48.30 -27.86 6.17
CA MET A 1 -47.86 -27.17 4.94
C MET A 1 -47.82 -25.67 5.23
N LEU A 2 -46.65 -25.05 5.19
CA LEU A 2 -46.57 -23.61 4.91
C LEU A 2 -46.71 -23.43 3.38
N PRO A 3 -47.16 -22.26 2.90
CA PRO A 3 -46.13 -21.33 2.43
C PRO A 3 -46.44 -19.83 2.62
N PHE A 4 -45.32 -19.11 2.77
CA PHE A 4 -44.98 -17.74 2.38
C PHE A 4 -45.99 -16.86 1.63
N GLY A 5 -46.11 -15.62 2.11
CA GLY A 5 -46.48 -14.44 1.32
C GLY A 5 -45.86 -13.18 1.93
N ARG A 6 -44.78 -12.68 1.32
CA ARG A 6 -44.28 -11.30 1.55
C ARG A 6 -45.27 -10.33 0.90
N PHE A 7 -45.66 -9.28 1.62
CA PHE A 7 -46.17 -8.06 1.01
C PHE A 7 -45.30 -6.89 1.48
N TYR A 8 -44.72 -6.18 0.52
CA TYR A 8 -43.99 -4.93 0.74
C TYR A 8 -45.01 -3.81 1.00
N GLY A 9 -44.73 -2.95 1.98
CA GLY A 9 -45.46 -1.71 2.23
C GLY A 9 -44.45 -0.60 2.49
N LEU A 10 -44.33 0.28 1.50
CA LEU A 10 -43.50 1.49 1.43
C LEU A 10 -44.22 2.61 2.20
N GLU A 11 -43.65 3.13 3.29
CA GLU A 11 -44.07 4.43 3.84
C GLU A 11 -42.87 5.28 4.28
N SER A 12 -42.53 6.19 3.37
CA SER A 12 -42.15 7.59 3.58
C SER A 12 -42.04 8.07 5.04
N TRP A 13 -40.83 8.36 5.50
CA TRP A 13 -40.61 9.20 6.68
C TRP A 13 -40.53 10.65 6.21
N VAL A 14 -41.63 11.40 6.39
CA VAL A 14 -41.67 12.86 6.27
C VAL A 14 -41.52 13.41 7.68
N ASP A 15 -40.54 14.29 7.88
CA ASP A 15 -40.35 15.04 9.12
C ASP A 15 -41.60 15.86 9.44
N ILE A 16 -42.27 15.54 10.55
CA ILE A 16 -43.28 16.40 11.16
C ILE A 16 -42.76 16.74 12.56
N ASN A 17 -42.29 17.99 12.70
CA ASN A 17 -42.18 18.68 13.98
C ASN A 17 -43.58 18.93 14.55
N PRO A 18 -43.84 18.64 15.83
CA PRO A 18 -44.91 19.31 16.56
C PRO A 18 -44.35 20.09 17.76
N GLU A 19 -44.68 21.38 17.78
CA GLU A 19 -44.64 22.29 18.93
C GLU A 19 -45.29 21.69 20.20
N PRO A 20 -44.92 22.15 21.41
CA PRO A 20 -45.29 21.49 22.65
C PRO A 20 -46.68 21.90 23.13
N SER A 21 -47.67 21.01 22.99
CA SER A 21 -48.95 21.14 23.68
C SER A 21 -48.82 20.60 25.13
N ARG A 22 -49.01 21.50 26.09
CA ARG A 22 -49.13 21.18 27.52
C ARG A 22 -50.32 20.24 27.75
N SER A 23 -50.05 19.00 28.13
CA SER A 23 -51.06 18.11 28.73
C SER A 23 -50.38 16.96 29.48
N LEU A 24 -50.50 17.02 30.81
CA LEU A 24 -50.38 15.94 31.80
C LEU A 24 -49.81 14.58 31.29
N MET A 25 -48.55 14.30 31.63
CA MET A 25 -48.13 12.92 31.90
C MET A 25 -47.70 12.80 33.36
N LYS A 26 -48.57 12.10 34.09
CA LYS A 26 -48.36 11.49 35.39
C LYS A 26 -47.04 10.72 35.38
N GLY A 27 -46.12 11.08 36.27
CA GLY A 27 -44.86 10.36 36.47
C GLY A 27 -45.14 8.89 36.74
N MET A 28 -44.81 8.04 35.79
CA MET A 28 -44.62 6.61 36.03
C MET A 28 -43.20 6.44 36.54
N GLU A 29 -43.06 6.42 37.86
CA GLU A 29 -41.92 5.81 38.51
C GLU A 29 -41.79 4.37 37.98
N MET A 30 -40.70 4.11 37.26
CA MET A 30 -40.39 2.79 36.74
C MET A 30 -40.00 1.88 37.90
N ASN A 31 -40.85 0.89 38.18
CA ASN A 31 -40.56 -0.24 39.06
C ASN A 31 -39.21 -0.87 38.71
N ASP A 32 -38.29 -0.86 39.68
CA ASP A 32 -37.01 -1.56 39.62
C ASP A 32 -37.19 -3.06 39.91
N SER A 33 -37.89 -3.77 39.02
CA SER A 33 -38.07 -5.23 39.10
C SER A 33 -37.86 -5.89 37.74
N ARG A 34 -36.82 -5.50 37.01
CA ARG A 34 -36.39 -6.23 35.80
C ARG A 34 -35.50 -7.41 36.18
N SER A 35 -35.77 -8.58 35.63
CA SER A 35 -34.99 -9.78 35.91
C SER A 35 -33.52 -9.61 35.49
N LYS A 36 -32.59 -10.27 36.18
CA LYS A 36 -31.16 -10.25 35.82
C LYS A 36 -30.91 -10.69 34.36
N SER A 37 -31.79 -11.52 33.81
CA SER A 37 -31.74 -11.97 32.41
C SER A 37 -32.10 -10.84 31.44
N GLU A 38 -33.15 -10.07 31.72
CA GLU A 38 -33.57 -8.94 30.89
C GLU A 38 -32.57 -7.78 30.91
N ARG A 39 -31.92 -7.51 32.06
CA ARG A 39 -30.84 -6.51 32.12
C ARG A 39 -29.65 -6.92 31.24
N LYS A 40 -29.23 -8.19 31.33
CA LYS A 40 -28.16 -8.75 30.49
C LYS A 40 -28.50 -8.76 29.00
N SER A 41 -29.74 -9.09 28.63
CA SER A 41 -30.16 -9.07 27.22
C SER A 41 -30.22 -7.65 26.66
N MET A 42 -30.72 -6.68 27.44
CA MET A 42 -30.72 -5.27 27.05
C MET A 42 -29.29 -4.71 26.91
N GLU A 43 -28.38 -5.07 27.81
CA GLU A 43 -26.96 -4.72 27.72
C GLU A 43 -26.29 -5.33 26.48
N ALA A 44 -26.59 -6.60 26.18
CA ALA A 44 -26.11 -7.25 24.96
C ALA A 44 -26.64 -6.57 23.69
N CYS A 45 -27.92 -6.19 23.64
CA CYS A 45 -28.49 -5.46 22.51
C CYS A 45 -27.86 -4.06 22.35
N LYS A 46 -27.61 -3.34 23.46
CA LYS A 46 -26.89 -2.05 23.43
C LYS A 46 -25.48 -2.23 22.89
N SER A 47 -24.74 -3.21 23.41
CA SER A 47 -23.40 -3.55 22.94
C SER A 47 -23.37 -3.88 21.43
N HIS A 48 -24.33 -4.66 20.94
CA HIS A 48 -24.47 -4.96 19.51
C HIS A 48 -24.72 -3.70 18.67
N ARG A 49 -25.63 -2.82 19.12
CA ARG A 49 -25.91 -1.54 18.42
C ARG A 49 -24.68 -0.64 18.38
N ASP A 50 -23.93 -0.57 19.47
CA ASP A 50 -22.71 0.23 19.55
C ASP A 50 -21.60 -0.38 18.68
N ALA A 51 -21.49 -1.70 18.64
CA ALA A 51 -20.57 -2.39 17.74
C ALA A 51 -20.88 -2.10 16.26
N GLU A 52 -22.15 -2.14 15.87
CA GLU A 52 -22.58 -1.81 14.50
C GLU A 52 -22.39 -0.31 14.19
N ARG A 53 -22.64 0.60 15.15
CA ARG A 53 -22.31 2.02 14.98
C ARG A 53 -20.82 2.22 14.70
N ARG A 54 -19.95 1.58 15.49
CA ARG A 54 -18.49 1.65 15.27
C ARG A 54 -18.08 1.08 13.92
N ARG A 55 -18.71 -0.01 13.46
CA ARG A 55 -18.47 -0.56 12.13
C ARG A 55 -18.84 0.45 11.04
N ARG A 56 -20.02 1.07 11.12
CA ARG A 56 -20.47 2.11 10.16
C ARG A 56 -19.56 3.32 10.16
N GLN A 57 -19.08 3.74 11.33
CA GLN A 57 -18.12 4.84 11.44
C GLN A 57 -16.83 4.52 10.67
N ARG A 58 -16.20 3.37 10.92
CA ARG A 58 -14.98 2.96 10.20
C ARG A 58 -15.16 2.92 8.68
N ILE A 59 -16.31 2.45 8.20
CA ILE A 59 -16.63 2.45 6.76
C ILE A 59 -16.72 3.88 6.22
N ASN A 60 -17.39 4.78 6.92
CA ASN A 60 -17.49 6.17 6.51
C ASN A 60 -16.12 6.86 6.54
N ASP A 61 -15.27 6.57 7.52
CA ASP A 61 -13.90 7.08 7.61
C ASP A 61 -13.08 6.64 6.37
N HIS A 62 -13.18 5.36 5.97
CA HIS A 62 -12.53 4.89 4.74
C HIS A 62 -13.06 5.60 3.49
N LEU A 63 -14.38 5.83 3.39
CA LEU A 63 -14.96 6.57 2.26
C LEU A 63 -14.50 8.04 2.24
N THR A 64 -14.28 8.66 3.39
CA THR A 64 -13.72 10.01 3.45
C THR A 64 -12.25 10.04 3.00
N THR A 65 -11.45 9.05 3.39
CA THR A 65 -10.07 8.92 2.90
C THR A 65 -10.04 8.77 1.38
N LEU A 66 -10.92 7.92 0.81
CA LEU A 66 -10.99 7.76 -0.64
C LEU A 66 -11.31 9.07 -1.38
N ARG A 67 -12.23 9.89 -0.85
CA ARG A 67 -12.52 11.21 -1.42
C ARG A 67 -11.31 12.14 -1.40
N SER A 68 -10.49 12.08 -0.34
CA SER A 68 -9.30 12.94 -0.21
C SER A 68 -8.15 12.55 -1.15
N LEU A 69 -8.12 11.31 -1.63
CA LEU A 69 -7.08 10.80 -2.53
C LEU A 69 -7.40 11.03 -4.02
N LEU A 70 -8.65 11.35 -4.35
CA LEU A 70 -9.04 11.59 -5.73
C LEU A 70 -8.67 13.02 -6.18
N PRO A 71 -8.20 13.18 -7.42
CA PRO A 71 -7.79 14.48 -7.95
C PRO A 71 -8.98 15.44 -8.14
N ASN A 72 -10.17 14.90 -8.39
CA ASN A 72 -11.40 15.66 -8.47
C ASN A 72 -11.99 15.79 -7.07
N ASN A 73 -12.33 17.01 -6.66
CA ASN A 73 -13.00 17.28 -5.39
C ASN A 73 -14.41 16.65 -5.38
N THR A 74 -14.48 15.37 -4.98
CA THR A 74 -15.66 14.51 -5.04
C THR A 74 -16.46 14.54 -3.73
N LEU A 75 -16.43 15.66 -3.02
CA LEU A 75 -17.15 15.84 -1.75
C LEU A 75 -18.66 15.56 -1.86
N LYS A 76 -19.24 15.65 -3.07
CA LYS A 76 -20.67 15.44 -3.32
C LYS A 76 -21.02 14.10 -4.02
N SER A 77 -20.05 13.21 -4.25
CA SER A 77 -20.37 11.92 -4.88
C SER A 77 -21.06 10.96 -3.91
N ASP A 78 -22.08 10.27 -4.40
CA ASP A 78 -22.70 9.17 -3.69
C ASP A 78 -21.71 7.98 -3.56
N LYS A 79 -22.02 7.04 -2.69
CA LYS A 79 -21.08 5.95 -2.34
C LYS A 79 -20.75 5.05 -3.53
N ALA A 80 -21.70 4.81 -4.45
CA ALA A 80 -21.46 3.95 -5.60
C ALA A 80 -20.59 4.66 -6.65
N SER A 81 -20.91 5.93 -6.95
CA SER A 81 -20.12 6.75 -7.87
C SER A 81 -18.69 6.96 -7.37
N LEU A 82 -18.50 7.19 -6.07
CA LEU A 82 -17.16 7.30 -5.47
C LEU A 82 -16.32 6.03 -5.73
N LEU A 83 -16.88 4.85 -5.49
CA LEU A 83 -16.15 3.59 -5.69
C LEU A 83 -15.82 3.35 -7.17
N ALA A 84 -16.73 3.69 -8.08
CA ALA A 84 -16.48 3.59 -9.51
C ALA A 84 -15.34 4.52 -9.95
N GLU A 85 -15.33 5.76 -9.47
CA GLU A 85 -14.27 6.73 -9.76
C GLU A 85 -12.91 6.31 -9.19
N VAL A 86 -12.87 5.77 -7.96
CA VAL A 86 -11.63 5.22 -7.38
C VAL A 86 -11.08 4.09 -8.24
N VAL A 87 -11.92 3.16 -8.70
CA VAL A 87 -11.47 2.07 -9.57
C VAL A 87 -10.94 2.61 -10.90
N GLN A 88 -11.63 3.57 -11.50
CA GLN A 88 -11.17 4.22 -12.73
C GLN A 88 -9.84 4.94 -12.53
N HIS A 89 -9.69 5.68 -11.43
CA HIS A 89 -8.47 6.40 -11.12
C HIS A 89 -7.29 5.45 -10.90
N VAL A 90 -7.47 4.35 -10.15
CA VAL A 90 -6.41 3.33 -9.97
C VAL A 90 -6.04 2.68 -11.30
N LYS A 91 -7.00 2.40 -12.18
CA LYS A 91 -6.72 1.89 -13.53
C LYS A 91 -5.93 2.90 -14.37
N GLN A 92 -6.28 4.18 -14.29
CA GLN A 92 -5.57 5.25 -14.98
C GLN A 92 -4.14 5.40 -14.47
N LEU A 93 -3.93 5.37 -13.15
CA LEU A 93 -2.60 5.43 -12.54
C LEU A 93 -1.74 4.23 -12.94
N ARG A 94 -2.32 3.03 -12.97
CA ARG A 94 -1.61 1.83 -13.46
C ARG A 94 -1.19 1.99 -14.91
N LYS A 95 -2.11 2.41 -15.78
CA LYS A 95 -1.79 2.67 -17.18
C LYS A 95 -0.69 3.72 -17.34
N GLN A 96 -0.74 4.81 -16.59
CA GLN A 96 0.31 5.84 -16.62
C GLN A 96 1.67 5.29 -16.17
N ALA A 97 1.69 4.46 -15.13
CA ALA A 97 2.92 3.79 -14.71
C ALA A 97 3.43 2.82 -15.79
N ASP A 98 2.54 2.06 -16.44
CA ASP A 98 2.90 1.19 -17.56
C ASP A 98 3.47 1.99 -18.74
N ASP A 99 2.83 3.11 -19.11
CA ASP A 99 3.27 3.98 -20.21
C ASP A 99 4.67 4.57 -19.93
N VAL A 100 4.96 4.96 -18.68
CA VAL A 100 6.29 5.43 -18.28
C VAL A 100 7.31 4.28 -18.28
N ALA A 101 6.90 3.09 -17.86
CA ALA A 101 7.78 1.94 -17.80
C ALA A 101 8.26 1.44 -19.18
N HIS A 102 7.42 1.56 -20.21
CA HIS A 102 7.72 1.13 -21.58
C HIS A 102 8.08 2.32 -22.49
N GLY A 103 8.17 3.52 -21.91
CA GLY A 103 8.11 4.79 -22.63
C GLY A 103 9.40 5.22 -23.32
N ASP A 104 10.57 4.65 -23.04
CA ASP A 104 11.84 5.14 -23.61
C ASP A 104 12.06 4.82 -25.11
N SER A 105 11.02 4.41 -25.84
CA SER A 105 11.02 4.33 -27.30
C SER A 105 10.28 5.52 -27.93
N TYR A 106 10.86 6.72 -27.78
CA TYR A 106 10.58 7.83 -28.68
C TYR A 106 11.88 8.33 -29.34
N CYS A 107 11.89 8.17 -30.68
CA CYS A 107 12.74 8.81 -31.69
C CYS A 107 13.99 8.03 -32.20
N SER A 108 13.75 7.09 -33.12
CA SER A 108 14.49 7.07 -34.39
C SER A 108 13.52 6.80 -35.55
N GLY A 109 13.66 7.63 -36.60
CA GLY A 109 12.60 8.03 -37.51
C GLY A 109 11.95 6.94 -38.38
N ASN A 110 10.72 7.27 -38.81
CA ASN A 110 10.04 6.85 -40.03
C ASN A 110 10.34 5.44 -40.56
N SER A 111 9.60 4.43 -40.08
CA SER A 111 9.06 3.37 -40.93
C SER A 111 7.96 2.61 -40.19
N GLU A 112 6.74 2.73 -40.72
CA GLU A 112 5.55 1.85 -40.65
C GLU A 112 5.19 1.05 -39.37
N PRO A 113 3.88 0.93 -39.05
CA PRO A 113 3.41 0.15 -37.91
C PRO A 113 3.48 -1.35 -38.23
N CYS A 114 4.48 -2.04 -37.70
CA CYS A 114 4.52 -3.51 -37.77
C CYS A 114 3.51 -4.14 -36.81
N SER A 115 2.60 -4.87 -37.44
CA SER A 115 1.58 -5.74 -36.89
C SER A 115 2.14 -6.83 -35.96
N VAL A 116 1.45 -7.02 -34.84
CA VAL A 116 1.37 -8.20 -33.94
C VAL A 116 2.29 -9.37 -34.28
N SER A 117 3.21 -9.71 -33.37
CA SER A 117 3.81 -11.04 -33.26
C SER A 117 4.05 -11.43 -31.80
N SER A 118 3.32 -12.47 -31.38
CA SER A 118 3.62 -13.45 -30.32
C SER A 118 3.58 -13.07 -28.83
N PRO A 119 2.81 -13.81 -28.00
CA PRO A 119 2.87 -13.76 -26.55
C PRO A 119 3.69 -14.94 -25.99
N ALA A 120 4.97 -14.71 -25.67
CA ALA A 120 5.72 -15.42 -24.62
C ALA A 120 7.18 -14.95 -24.64
N GLU A 121 7.68 -14.60 -23.45
CA GLU A 121 9.11 -14.47 -23.09
C GLU A 121 9.83 -13.25 -23.66
N ASP A 122 9.43 -12.06 -23.20
CA ASP A 122 10.31 -10.91 -22.93
C ASP A 122 9.42 -9.82 -22.29
N VAL A 123 8.93 -10.09 -21.08
CA VAL A 123 8.31 -9.02 -20.29
C VAL A 123 9.48 -8.18 -19.78
N GLU A 124 9.70 -7.03 -20.43
CA GLU A 124 10.60 -6.00 -19.94
C GLU A 124 10.40 -5.84 -18.42
N PRO A 125 11.45 -6.09 -17.61
CA PRO A 125 11.27 -6.18 -16.17
C PRO A 125 10.74 -4.87 -15.60
N TRP A 126 9.58 -4.94 -14.94
CA TRP A 126 8.92 -3.79 -14.32
C TRP A 126 9.91 -2.85 -13.61
N PRO A 127 10.08 -1.59 -14.04
CA PRO A 127 11.21 -0.75 -13.61
C PRO A 127 11.04 -0.19 -12.19
N PHE A 128 9.83 -0.25 -11.64
CA PHE A 128 9.55 0.28 -10.31
C PHE A 128 9.78 -0.74 -9.20
N PRO A 129 10.12 -0.28 -7.98
CA PRO A 129 10.22 -1.15 -6.81
C PRO A 129 8.92 -1.87 -6.50
N GLY A 130 9.03 -3.18 -6.26
CA GLY A 130 7.96 -3.97 -5.65
C GLY A 130 7.77 -3.62 -4.17
N VAL A 131 6.68 -4.10 -3.57
CA VAL A 131 6.38 -3.90 -2.14
C VAL A 131 7.16 -4.85 -1.22
N PHE A 132 7.74 -5.92 -1.78
CA PHE A 132 8.49 -6.93 -1.05
C PHE A 132 9.98 -6.83 -1.35
N ASP A 133 10.78 -7.28 -0.40
CA ASP A 133 12.21 -7.39 -0.59
C ASP A 133 12.50 -8.60 -1.48
N GLU A 134 13.28 -8.39 -2.53
CA GLU A 134 13.63 -9.43 -3.50
C GLU A 134 15.08 -9.27 -3.96
N ALA A 135 15.78 -10.40 -4.10
CA ALA A 135 17.08 -10.46 -4.75
C ALA A 135 17.04 -11.62 -5.74
N THR A 136 17.30 -11.33 -7.02
CA THR A 136 17.35 -12.35 -8.07
C THR A 136 18.61 -12.19 -8.91
N VAL A 137 19.11 -13.32 -9.40
CA VAL A 137 20.23 -13.39 -10.33
C VAL A 137 19.78 -14.21 -11.53
N SER A 138 19.86 -13.65 -12.73
CA SER A 138 19.54 -14.34 -13.97
C SER A 138 20.70 -14.19 -14.97
N TYR A 139 20.82 -15.14 -15.88
CA TYR A 139 21.77 -15.04 -16.99
C TYR A 139 21.22 -14.10 -18.06
N CYS A 140 22.09 -13.40 -18.77
CA CYS A 140 21.70 -12.64 -19.96
C CYS A 140 21.78 -13.57 -21.18
N ASP A 141 20.71 -13.69 -21.95
CA ASP A 141 20.68 -14.56 -23.11
C ASP A 141 21.67 -14.09 -24.18
N GLY A 142 22.40 -15.04 -24.76
CA GLY A 142 23.36 -14.78 -25.84
C GLY A 142 24.71 -14.18 -25.41
N GLU A 143 24.91 -13.82 -24.14
CA GLU A 143 26.16 -13.22 -23.66
C GLU A 143 26.86 -14.10 -22.62
N PRO A 144 27.91 -14.85 -23.00
CA PRO A 144 28.67 -15.63 -22.04
C PRO A 144 29.27 -14.69 -20.99
N ASN A 145 29.21 -15.12 -19.72
CA ASN A 145 29.78 -14.38 -18.58
C ASN A 145 29.09 -13.05 -18.25
N ARG A 146 27.85 -12.81 -18.68
CA ARG A 146 27.03 -11.68 -18.22
C ARG A 146 25.80 -12.16 -17.46
N MET A 147 25.58 -11.57 -16.29
CA MET A 147 24.45 -11.87 -15.41
C MET A 147 23.73 -10.57 -15.04
N LYS A 148 22.41 -10.64 -14.91
CA LYS A 148 21.56 -9.57 -14.42
C LYS A 148 21.21 -9.85 -12.96
N VAL A 149 21.58 -8.91 -12.09
CA VAL A 149 21.26 -8.93 -10.67
C VAL A 149 20.16 -7.91 -10.42
N THR A 150 19.04 -8.34 -9.85
CA THR A 150 17.98 -7.43 -9.41
C THR A 150 17.87 -7.45 -7.90
N LEU A 151 17.81 -6.28 -7.28
CA LEU A 151 17.68 -6.10 -5.83
C LEU A 151 16.57 -5.07 -5.55
N CYS A 152 15.49 -5.46 -4.89
CA CYS A 152 14.46 -4.55 -4.38
C CYS A 152 14.48 -4.58 -2.84
N CYS A 153 14.64 -3.44 -2.18
CA CYS A 153 14.61 -3.36 -0.71
C CYS A 153 14.26 -1.94 -0.24
N GLU A 154 14.16 -1.75 1.08
CA GLU A 154 14.06 -0.41 1.69
C GLU A 154 15.33 0.41 1.41
N ASP A 155 15.14 1.67 1.00
CA ASP A 155 16.23 2.61 0.76
C ASP A 155 16.88 2.98 2.09
N ARG A 156 18.21 2.89 2.14
CA ARG A 156 18.98 3.22 3.35
C ARG A 156 20.37 3.75 3.00
N PRO A 157 20.94 4.61 3.86
CA PRO A 157 22.33 5.04 3.71
C PRO A 157 23.27 3.82 3.67
N GLY A 158 24.20 3.80 2.72
CA GLY A 158 25.15 2.71 2.56
C GLY A 158 24.67 1.55 1.67
N LEU A 159 23.38 1.47 1.30
CA LEU A 159 22.85 0.38 0.46
C LEU A 159 23.68 0.11 -0.80
N ASN A 160 24.02 1.16 -1.54
CA ASN A 160 24.81 1.03 -2.76
C ASN A 160 26.26 0.60 -2.47
N GLN A 161 26.83 0.99 -1.33
CA GLN A 161 28.17 0.55 -0.93
C GLN A 161 28.15 -0.95 -0.60
N ASP A 162 27.16 -1.39 0.18
CA ASP A 162 26.93 -2.81 0.51
C ASP A 162 26.74 -3.66 -0.75
N LEU A 163 25.93 -3.18 -1.69
CA LEU A 163 25.68 -3.86 -2.98
C LEU A 163 26.96 -3.96 -3.82
N ILE A 164 27.70 -2.87 -3.97
CA ILE A 164 28.98 -2.87 -4.69
C ILE A 164 29.95 -3.85 -4.03
N GLN A 165 30.01 -3.87 -2.70
CA GLN A 165 30.88 -4.77 -1.95
C GLN A 165 30.47 -6.24 -2.13
N ALA A 166 29.17 -6.53 -2.11
CA ALA A 166 28.65 -7.87 -2.39
C ALA A 166 29.06 -8.36 -3.79
N ILE A 167 28.93 -7.52 -4.81
CA ILE A 167 29.35 -7.85 -6.19
C ILE A 167 30.86 -8.03 -6.28
N ARG A 168 31.65 -7.16 -5.63
CA ARG A 168 33.13 -7.27 -5.64
C ARG A 168 33.63 -8.49 -4.87
N SER A 169 32.91 -8.96 -3.85
CA SER A 169 33.30 -10.10 -3.01
C SER A 169 33.44 -11.41 -3.79
N VAL A 170 32.74 -11.49 -4.93
CA VAL A 170 32.72 -12.63 -5.85
C VAL A 170 33.45 -12.34 -7.16
N ARG A 171 34.33 -11.34 -7.14
CA ARG A 171 35.20 -10.93 -8.27
C ARG A 171 34.43 -10.55 -9.54
N ALA A 172 33.14 -10.26 -9.44
CA ALA A 172 32.35 -9.78 -10.55
C ALA A 172 32.53 -8.27 -10.75
N LYS A 173 32.36 -7.81 -11.98
CA LYS A 173 32.46 -6.39 -12.36
C LYS A 173 31.11 -5.89 -12.87
N ALA A 174 30.55 -4.86 -12.24
CA ALA A 174 29.37 -4.20 -12.77
C ALA A 174 29.70 -3.51 -14.12
N VAL A 175 28.91 -3.81 -15.14
CA VAL A 175 29.03 -3.24 -16.50
C VAL A 175 27.89 -2.29 -16.85
N HIS A 176 26.71 -2.49 -16.24
CA HIS A 176 25.56 -1.60 -16.37
C HIS A 176 24.80 -1.60 -15.05
N ALA A 177 24.21 -0.46 -14.68
CA ALA A 177 23.40 -0.35 -13.48
C ALA A 177 22.28 0.66 -13.68
N GLU A 178 21.06 0.24 -13.40
CA GLU A 178 19.86 1.06 -13.32
C GLU A 178 19.33 1.03 -11.90
N MET A 179 18.88 2.18 -11.41
CA MET A 179 18.34 2.31 -10.06
C MET A 179 17.09 3.19 -10.08
N THR A 180 16.04 2.70 -9.44
CA THR A 180 14.77 3.41 -9.29
C THR A 180 14.39 3.46 -7.82
N THR A 181 14.17 4.65 -7.27
CA THR A 181 13.73 4.84 -5.88
C THR A 181 12.36 5.50 -5.82
N ILE A 182 11.40 4.85 -5.16
CA ILE A 182 10.03 5.35 -4.98
C ILE A 182 9.54 5.02 -3.57
N GLY A 183 9.01 6.01 -2.87
CA GLY A 183 8.31 5.79 -1.59
C GLY A 183 9.19 5.16 -0.49
N GLY A 184 10.50 5.44 -0.50
CA GLY A 184 11.46 4.87 0.45
C GLY A 184 11.89 3.43 0.12
N ARG A 185 11.56 2.92 -1.06
CA ARG A 185 12.07 1.64 -1.58
C ARG A 185 12.91 1.87 -2.82
N THR A 186 13.92 1.04 -3.01
CA THR A 186 14.84 1.11 -4.14
C THR A 186 14.92 -0.23 -4.85
N LYS A 187 14.82 -0.19 -6.18
CA LYS A 187 15.10 -1.30 -7.08
C LYS A 187 16.39 -1.00 -7.82
N ASN A 188 17.38 -1.86 -7.68
CA ASN A 188 18.64 -1.86 -8.42
C ASN A 188 18.64 -3.01 -9.41
N VAL A 189 18.92 -2.72 -10.67
CA VAL A 189 19.14 -3.70 -11.73
C VAL A 189 20.57 -3.52 -12.21
N VAL A 190 21.45 -4.47 -11.89
CA VAL A 190 22.87 -4.40 -12.19
C VAL A 190 23.24 -5.55 -13.12
N VAL A 191 23.71 -5.23 -14.32
CA VAL A 191 24.35 -6.21 -15.19
C VAL A 191 25.81 -6.30 -14.78
N ILE A 192 26.25 -7.51 -14.46
CA ILE A 192 27.62 -7.82 -14.04
C ILE A 192 28.28 -8.75 -15.06
N GLN A 193 29.57 -8.54 -15.25
CA GLN A 193 30.46 -9.45 -15.94
C GLN A 193 31.13 -10.37 -14.91
N TRP A 194 31.14 -11.65 -15.22
CA TRP A 194 31.46 -12.71 -14.29
C TRP A 194 32.41 -13.74 -14.89
N ASP A 195 33.59 -13.93 -14.30
CA ASP A 195 34.63 -14.78 -14.90
C ASP A 195 34.50 -16.28 -14.52
N THR A 196 33.92 -16.64 -13.37
CA THR A 196 33.90 -18.02 -12.83
C THR A 196 32.52 -18.54 -12.38
N LYS A 197 31.88 -19.47 -13.09
CA LYS A 197 30.50 -19.94 -12.79
C LYS A 197 30.25 -20.53 -11.37
N GLU A 198 31.28 -20.85 -10.59
CA GLU A 198 31.17 -21.56 -9.30
C GLU A 198 30.68 -20.70 -8.12
N GLU A 199 30.63 -19.37 -8.27
CA GLU A 199 30.42 -18.45 -7.15
C GLU A 199 29.02 -17.77 -7.13
N VAL A 200 28.07 -18.19 -7.99
CA VAL A 200 26.71 -17.62 -8.05
C VAL A 200 25.97 -17.74 -6.71
N GLY A 201 26.05 -18.89 -6.04
CA GLY A 201 25.45 -19.07 -4.71
C GLY A 201 26.14 -18.25 -3.60
N ALA A 202 27.37 -17.77 -3.82
CA ALA A 202 28.00 -16.81 -2.93
C ALA A 202 27.45 -15.39 -3.16
N LEU A 203 27.20 -15.01 -4.42
CA LEU A 203 26.55 -13.74 -4.76
C LEU A 203 25.14 -13.65 -4.17
N GLU A 204 24.30 -14.67 -4.36
CA GLU A 204 22.94 -14.67 -3.81
C GLU A 204 22.93 -14.51 -2.29
N ARG A 205 23.84 -15.19 -1.59
CA ARG A 205 24.01 -15.03 -0.13
C ARG A 205 24.46 -13.63 0.25
N ALA A 206 25.41 -13.05 -0.51
CA ALA A 206 25.88 -11.69 -0.26
C ALA A 206 24.76 -10.66 -0.48
N LEU A 207 23.99 -10.78 -1.57
CA LEU A 207 22.82 -9.94 -1.85
C LEU A 207 21.74 -10.06 -0.76
N LYS A 208 21.48 -11.28 -0.28
CA LYS A 208 20.58 -11.48 0.86
C LYS A 208 21.08 -10.77 2.12
N ALA A 209 22.39 -10.81 2.40
CA ALA A 209 22.97 -10.05 3.50
C ALA A 209 22.81 -8.53 3.32
N VAL A 210 22.86 -8.03 2.07
CA VAL A 210 22.53 -6.63 1.76
C VAL A 210 21.08 -6.33 2.11
N ILE A 211 20.11 -7.17 1.72
CA ILE A 211 18.70 -6.95 2.09
C ILE A 211 18.54 -6.92 3.62
N GLU A 212 19.13 -7.88 4.32
CA GLU A 212 19.02 -8.02 5.77
C GLU A 212 19.78 -6.92 6.56
N ASN A 213 20.43 -5.97 5.89
CA ASN A 213 21.31 -4.95 6.48
C ASN A 213 22.40 -5.58 7.37
N ARG A 214 22.93 -6.72 6.91
CA ARG A 214 24.02 -7.50 7.52
C ARG A 214 25.28 -7.50 6.67
N ALA A 215 25.22 -6.92 5.47
CA ALA A 215 26.38 -6.74 4.62
C ALA A 215 27.38 -5.83 5.35
N PHE A 216 28.39 -6.47 5.94
CA PHE A 216 29.55 -5.83 6.56
C PHE A 216 29.24 -4.93 7.77
N MET A 217 29.30 -5.53 8.97
CA MET A 217 29.69 -4.79 10.16
C MET A 217 31.22 -4.65 10.12
N ASP A 218 31.74 -3.50 9.70
CA ASP A 218 33.14 -3.17 9.92
C ASP A 218 33.44 -3.28 11.44
N PRO A 219 34.47 -4.04 11.90
CA PRO A 219 34.79 -4.16 13.32
C PRO A 219 35.16 -2.83 14.01
N TRP A 220 35.31 -1.75 13.23
CA TRP A 220 35.77 -0.43 13.68
C TRP A 220 34.68 0.63 13.74
N MET A 221 33.48 0.35 13.23
CA MET A 221 32.35 1.28 13.36
C MET A 221 31.38 0.72 14.39
N GLY A 222 31.47 1.30 15.59
CA GLY A 222 30.51 1.06 16.66
C GLY A 222 29.08 1.19 16.15
N ARG A 223 28.22 0.29 16.63
CA ARG A 223 26.78 0.23 16.39
C ARG A 223 26.17 1.63 16.33
N VAL A 224 26.00 2.21 15.13
CA VAL A 224 25.12 3.38 14.96
C VAL A 224 23.71 2.83 15.06
N VAL A 225 23.24 2.77 16.30
CA VAL A 225 21.81 2.67 16.59
C VAL A 225 21.21 3.92 15.98
N VAL A 226 20.66 3.80 14.76
CA VAL A 226 19.66 4.75 14.27
C VAL A 226 18.47 4.58 15.22
N GLY A 227 18.48 5.42 16.26
CA GLY A 227 17.48 5.39 17.30
C GLY A 227 16.11 5.58 16.69
N GLN A 228 15.24 4.59 16.88
CA GLN A 228 13.81 4.83 16.95
C GLN A 228 13.53 5.83 18.08
N LYS A 229 13.54 7.12 17.75
CA LYS A 229 12.94 8.18 18.55
C LYS A 229 12.16 9.10 17.62
N ARG A 230 10.96 8.67 17.24
CA ARG A 230 9.86 9.63 17.02
C ARG A 230 9.27 9.91 18.40
N ALA A 231 9.83 10.91 19.08
CA ALA A 231 9.19 11.55 20.21
C ALA A 231 8.21 12.61 19.68
N ARG A 232 7.10 12.75 20.41
CA ARG A 232 5.92 13.58 20.15
C ARG A 232 6.24 15.05 19.87
N ASP A 233 5.63 15.60 18.83
CA ASP A 233 5.23 17.01 18.83
C ASP A 233 3.74 17.09 19.17
N CYS A 234 3.48 17.45 20.43
CA CYS A 234 2.20 17.98 20.85
C CYS A 234 2.19 19.47 20.50
N TYR A 235 1.31 19.88 19.58
CA TYR A 235 0.98 21.29 19.39
C TYR A 235 0.28 21.81 20.66
N GLY A 236 1.00 22.56 21.48
CA GLY A 236 0.45 23.39 22.55
C GLY A 236 0.31 24.83 22.05
N SER A 237 -0.92 25.23 21.71
CA SER A 237 -1.27 26.63 21.49
C SER A 237 -1.32 27.36 22.83
N PHE A 238 -0.40 28.30 23.06
CA PHE A 238 -0.50 29.28 24.15
C PHE A 238 -1.30 30.47 23.61
N VAL A 239 -2.49 30.68 24.18
CA VAL A 239 -3.33 31.85 23.95
C VAL A 239 -3.01 32.82 25.06
N GLU A 240 -2.46 33.98 24.72
CA GLU A 240 -2.33 35.12 25.60
C GLU A 240 -3.66 35.89 25.57
N VAL A 241 -4.28 36.09 26.74
CA VAL A 241 -5.47 36.94 26.92
C VAL A 241 -5.12 37.96 27.99
N ASP A 242 -5.18 39.23 27.58
CA ASP A 242 -5.26 40.52 28.30
C ASP A 242 -4.33 40.80 29.50
#